data_AF-A0A4R4WX19-F1
#
_entry.id   AF-A0A4R4WX19-F1
#
_cell.length_a   1.000
_cell.length_b   1.000
_cell.length_c   1.000
_cell.angle_alpha   90.00
_cell.angle_beta   90.00
_cell.angle_gamma   90.00
#
_symmetry.space_group_name_H-M   'P 1'
#
loop_
_entity.id
_entity.type
_entity.pdbx_description
1 polymer ?
#
loop_
_entity_poly.entity_id
_entity_poly.type
_entity_poly.pdbx_seq_one_letter_code
_entity_poly.pdbx_strand_id
1 'polypeptide(L)'
;MTVEMFLAALIGGAIGLAELVARYRDKPITAALSPGGLLFVFVNASASTVALIAVTASGWTFGLPATMPPASLVVVQVIAAGIGSAAVLRMSFAPAQSGAVGTGPIALLNGVLRITDGELERKRALSRLSHNDLAGLSFERDHAALAELCCHLMREFDLAEAQRLGGLAAELSGRDDLTDADKLDCWGLELTRLVGERAIRQAARRLRDRPREEPRPAAPDERPTAPVPDAEYAADPAPARPPTAKTSRLAASSNGRTERKSFSDV
;
A
#
# COMPACT_ATOMS: atom_id res chain seq x y z
N MET A 1 40.24 22.40 3.16
CA MET A 1 39.45 21.84 2.03
C MET A 1 39.07 20.38 2.24
N THR A 2 40.00 19.43 2.41
CA THR A 2 39.65 18.00 2.54
C THR A 2 38.74 17.70 3.74
N VAL A 3 39.02 18.30 4.91
CA VAL A 3 38.19 18.12 6.11
C VAL A 3 36.80 18.71 5.92
N GLU A 4 36.69 19.91 5.36
CA GLU A 4 35.39 20.53 5.06
C GLU A 4 34.55 19.66 4.09
N MET A 5 35.17 19.13 3.03
CA MET A 5 34.51 18.23 2.08
C MET A 5 33.99 16.97 2.75
N PHE A 6 34.79 16.36 3.62
CA PHE A 6 34.36 15.19 4.39
C PHE A 6 33.16 15.52 5.31
N LEU A 7 33.19 16.66 6.00
CA LEU A 7 32.08 17.08 6.86
C LEU A 7 30.81 17.38 6.06
N ALA A 8 30.92 18.05 4.91
CA ALA A 8 29.78 18.29 4.03
C ALA A 8 29.19 16.97 3.50
N ALA A 9 30.04 16.05 3.06
CA ALA A 9 29.63 14.72 2.63
C ALA A 9 28.93 13.93 3.75
N LEU A 10 29.39 14.05 4.99
CA LEU A 10 28.78 13.41 6.16
C LEU A 10 27.38 13.96 6.43
N ILE A 11 27.21 15.29 6.38
CA ILE A 11 25.88 15.92 6.54
C ILE A 11 24.94 15.48 5.41
N GLY A 12 25.38 15.55 4.15
CA GLY A 12 24.57 15.12 3.00
C GLY A 12 24.18 13.64 3.08
N GLY A 13 25.15 12.78 3.35
CA GLY A 13 24.93 11.34 3.51
C GLY A 13 23.99 11.03 4.67
N ALA A 14 24.12 11.71 5.82
CA ALA A 14 23.24 11.54 6.97
C ALA A 14 21.80 11.95 6.64
N ILE A 15 21.60 13.06 5.92
CA ILE A 15 20.27 13.46 5.44
C ILE A 15 19.70 12.40 4.50
N GLY A 16 20.47 11.95 3.50
CA GLY A 16 20.02 10.90 2.57
C GLY A 16 19.66 9.60 3.28
N LEU A 17 20.44 9.19 4.29
CA LEU A 17 20.15 8.02 5.10
C LEU A 17 18.88 8.19 5.93
N ALA A 18 18.70 9.34 6.56
CA ALA A 18 17.49 9.64 7.34
C ALA A 18 16.22 9.57 6.47
N GLU A 19 16.28 10.07 5.24
CA GLU A 19 15.17 9.95 4.29
C GLU A 19 14.87 8.51 3.90
N LEU A 20 15.91 7.71 3.70
CA LEU A 20 15.75 6.31 3.35
C LEU A 20 15.10 5.52 4.50
N VAL A 21 15.52 5.76 5.73
CA VAL A 21 14.91 5.17 6.93
C VAL A 21 13.46 5.61 7.07
N ALA A 22 13.16 6.89 6.86
CA ALA A 22 11.80 7.41 6.93
C ALA A 22 10.88 6.83 5.86
N ARG A 23 11.42 6.54 4.66
CA ARG A 23 10.69 5.92 3.53
C ARG A 23 10.44 4.42 3.74
N TYR A 24 11.45 3.67 4.17
CA TYR A 24 11.38 2.20 4.29
C TYR A 24 11.23 1.72 5.74
N ARG A 25 10.20 2.22 6.44
CA ARG A 25 9.99 1.98 7.88
C ARG A 25 9.96 0.51 8.29
N ASP A 26 9.46 -0.37 7.41
CA ASP A 26 9.32 -1.79 7.73
C ASP A 26 10.63 -2.58 7.61
N LYS A 27 11.57 -2.14 6.75
CA LYS A 27 12.87 -2.81 6.51
C LYS A 27 13.99 -1.77 6.30
N PRO A 28 14.24 -0.87 7.27
CA PRO A 28 15.11 0.29 7.07
C PRO A 28 16.57 -0.12 6.86
N ILE A 29 17.07 -1.10 7.63
CA ILE A 29 18.44 -1.60 7.51
C ILE A 29 18.64 -2.29 6.15
N THR A 30 17.67 -3.08 5.71
CA THR A 30 17.74 -3.76 4.41
C THR A 30 17.73 -2.78 3.24
N ALA A 31 16.96 -1.70 3.34
CA ALA A 31 16.96 -0.62 2.35
C ALA A 31 18.29 0.15 2.36
N ALA A 32 18.80 0.52 3.54
CA ALA A 32 20.05 1.26 3.70
C ALA A 32 21.28 0.54 3.16
N LEU A 33 21.33 -0.79 3.34
CA LEU A 33 22.45 -1.62 2.87
C LEU A 33 22.24 -2.20 1.48
N SER A 34 21.13 -1.86 0.80
CA SER A 34 20.91 -2.27 -0.59
C SER A 34 21.82 -1.44 -1.53
N PRO A 35 22.28 -2.00 -2.65
CA PRO A 35 23.02 -1.22 -3.66
C PRO A 35 22.32 0.09 -4.05
N GLY A 36 21.00 0.06 -4.24
CA GLY A 36 20.20 1.26 -4.48
C GLY A 36 20.23 2.26 -3.32
N GLY A 37 20.10 1.78 -2.07
CA GLY A 37 20.18 2.63 -0.88
C GLY A 37 21.56 3.25 -0.67
N LEU A 38 22.63 2.48 -0.89
CA LEU A 38 24.01 2.96 -0.83
C LEU A 38 24.27 4.01 -1.92
N LEU A 39 23.79 3.78 -3.15
CA LEU A 39 23.87 4.76 -4.23
C LEU A 39 23.10 6.04 -3.88
N PHE A 40 21.94 5.92 -3.24
CA PHE A 40 21.16 7.08 -2.80
C PHE A 40 21.93 7.93 -1.79
N VAL A 41 22.52 7.31 -0.77
CA VAL A 41 23.35 8.00 0.24
C VAL A 41 24.58 8.62 -0.42
N PHE A 42 25.23 7.90 -1.34
CA PHE A 42 26.38 8.40 -2.10
C PHE A 42 26.03 9.65 -2.90
N VAL A 43 24.92 9.65 -3.66
CA VAL A 43 24.48 10.82 -4.43
C VAL A 43 24.26 12.04 -3.54
N ASN A 44 23.65 11.86 -2.36
CA ASN A 44 23.46 12.96 -1.42
C ASN A 44 24.80 13.48 -0.86
N ALA A 45 25.71 12.59 -0.47
CA ALA A 45 27.03 12.97 0.02
C ALA A 45 27.84 13.72 -1.06
N SER A 46 27.86 13.23 -2.30
CA SER A 46 28.52 13.87 -3.43
C SER A 46 27.93 15.24 -3.74
N ALA A 47 26.60 15.38 -3.71
CA ALA A 47 25.94 16.65 -3.96
C ALA A 47 26.32 17.72 -2.91
N SER A 48 26.45 17.34 -1.64
CA SER A 48 26.93 18.24 -0.59
C SER A 48 28.38 18.68 -0.81
N THR A 49 29.26 17.79 -1.25
CA THR A 49 30.64 18.14 -1.61
C THR A 49 30.69 19.10 -2.80
N VAL A 50 29.91 18.83 -3.85
CA VAL A 50 29.82 19.71 -5.03
C VAL A 50 29.26 21.09 -4.64
N ALA A 51 28.25 21.14 -3.78
CA ALA A 51 27.71 22.40 -3.26
C ALA A 51 28.76 23.19 -2.48
N LEU A 52 29.57 22.51 -1.65
CA LEU A 52 30.65 23.16 -0.91
C LEU A 52 31.72 23.73 -1.85
N ILE A 53 32.11 22.98 -2.89
CA ILE A 53 33.05 23.46 -3.91
C ILE A 53 32.48 24.70 -4.60
N ALA A 54 31.20 24.70 -4.98
CA ALA A 54 30.57 25.84 -5.63
C ALA A 54 30.52 27.08 -4.73
N VAL A 55 30.13 26.90 -3.46
CA VAL A 55 30.06 27.97 -2.46
C VAL A 55 31.44 28.57 -2.17
N THR A 56 32.46 27.74 -2.02
CA THR A 56 33.83 28.18 -1.74
C THR A 56 34.48 28.84 -2.97
N ALA A 57 34.33 28.25 -4.16
CA ALA A 57 34.88 28.79 -5.40
C ALA A 57 34.24 30.12 -5.82
N SER A 58 32.96 30.34 -5.49
CA SER A 58 32.28 31.62 -5.74
C SER A 58 32.63 32.71 -4.72
N GLY A 59 33.37 32.37 -3.66
CA GLY A 59 33.69 33.32 -2.59
C GLY A 59 32.47 33.71 -1.75
N TRP A 60 31.44 32.86 -1.69
CA TRP A 60 30.20 33.22 -0.99
C TRP A 60 30.41 33.20 0.53
N THR A 61 30.30 34.38 1.14
CA THR A 61 30.53 34.60 2.59
C THR A 61 29.29 34.55 3.47
N PHE A 62 28.11 34.34 2.88
CA PHE A 62 26.81 34.38 3.57
C PHE A 62 26.57 35.65 4.41
N GLY A 63 27.18 36.78 4.01
CA GLY A 63 27.03 38.06 4.71
C GLY A 63 27.79 38.16 6.04
N LEU A 64 28.70 37.22 6.33
CA LEU A 64 29.52 37.28 7.54
C LEU A 64 30.53 38.45 7.48
N PRO A 65 30.72 39.22 8.56
CA PRO A 65 31.72 40.29 8.61
C PRO A 65 33.14 39.75 8.45
N ALA A 66 34.00 40.52 7.77
CA ALA A 66 35.41 40.17 7.58
C ALA A 66 36.22 40.09 8.90
N THR A 67 35.68 40.66 9.99
CA THR A 67 36.28 40.60 11.34
C THR A 67 36.04 39.27 12.06
N MET A 68 35.19 38.40 11.52
CA MET A 68 34.86 37.12 12.13
C MET A 68 36.00 36.09 11.96
N PRO A 69 36.20 35.17 12.92
CA PRO A 69 37.20 34.12 12.77
C PRO A 69 36.95 33.28 11.50
N PRO A 70 37.99 32.94 10.71
CA PRO A 70 37.86 32.17 9.47
C PRO A 70 37.13 30.83 9.64
N ALA A 71 37.27 30.21 10.81
CA ALA A 71 36.57 28.97 11.15
C ALA A 71 35.04 29.11 11.10
N SER A 72 34.50 30.29 11.44
CA SER A 72 33.05 30.53 11.44
C SER A 72 32.48 30.49 10.02
N LEU A 73 33.20 31.09 9.06
CA LEU A 73 32.83 31.04 7.65
C LEU A 73 32.83 29.61 7.13
N VAL A 74 33.88 28.84 7.45
CA VAL A 74 33.99 27.42 7.08
C VAL A 74 32.81 26.61 7.61
N VAL A 75 32.44 26.79 8.88
CA VAL A 75 31.31 26.07 9.50
C VAL A 75 30.01 26.39 8.77
N VAL A 76 29.74 27.67 8.49
CA VAL A 76 28.54 28.10 7.78
C VAL A 76 28.50 27.53 6.36
N GLN A 77 29.62 27.58 5.63
CA GLN A 77 29.71 27.04 4.26
C GLN A 77 29.46 25.53 4.23
N VAL A 78 30.02 24.77 5.18
CA VAL A 78 29.80 23.31 5.29
C VAL A 78 28.34 22.97 5.58
N ILE A 79 27.72 23.66 6.55
CA ILE A 79 26.31 23.44 6.91
C ILE A 79 25.40 23.83 5.75
N ALA A 80 25.62 25.01 5.15
CA ALA A 80 24.84 25.52 4.02
C ALA A 80 24.95 24.60 2.79
N ALA A 81 26.15 24.07 2.50
CA ALA A 81 26.35 23.12 1.43
C ALA A 81 25.62 21.79 1.69
N GLY A 82 25.75 21.25 2.90
CA GLY A 82 25.09 20.00 3.29
C GLY A 82 23.56 20.08 3.17
N ILE A 83 22.95 21.04 3.86
CA ILE A 83 21.49 21.23 3.87
C ILE A 83 20.98 21.77 2.52
N GLY A 84 21.70 22.72 1.91
CA GLY A 84 21.32 23.34 0.65
C GLY A 84 21.31 22.34 -0.50
N SER A 85 22.30 21.44 -0.56
CA SER A 85 22.33 20.39 -1.58
C SER A 85 21.10 19.47 -1.50
N ALA A 86 20.66 19.13 -0.29
CA ALA A 86 19.46 18.35 -0.06
C ALA A 86 18.20 19.07 -0.56
N ALA A 87 18.06 20.37 -0.30
CA ALA A 87 16.96 21.17 -0.83
C ALA A 87 16.96 21.22 -2.37
N VAL A 88 18.11 21.46 -2.99
CA VAL A 88 18.26 21.52 -4.45
C VAL A 88 17.93 20.18 -5.11
N LEU A 89 18.41 19.06 -4.55
CA LEU A 89 18.12 17.72 -5.09
C LEU A 89 16.62 17.37 -5.06
N ARG A 90 15.82 18.03 -4.22
CA ARG A 90 14.37 17.82 -4.11
C ARG A 90 13.55 18.76 -4.98
N MET A 91 14.18 19.71 -5.66
CA MET A 91 13.47 20.61 -6.55
C MET A 91 12.96 19.85 -7.78
N SER A 92 11.73 20.16 -8.18
CA SER A 92 11.10 19.71 -9.42
C SER A 92 10.77 20.92 -10.28
N PHE A 93 11.05 20.83 -11.57
CA PHE A 93 10.80 21.90 -12.54
C PHE A 93 9.65 21.57 -13.51
N ALA A 94 8.79 20.60 -13.19
CA ALA A 94 7.67 20.22 -14.04
C ALA A 94 6.40 21.03 -13.75
N PRO A 95 5.68 21.52 -14.79
CA PRO A 95 4.34 22.06 -14.62
C PRO A 95 3.35 20.96 -14.21
N ALA A 96 2.47 21.25 -13.26
CA ALA A 96 1.55 20.31 -12.61
C ALA A 96 0.51 19.60 -13.52
N GLN A 97 0.54 19.83 -14.84
CA GLN A 97 -0.52 19.41 -15.78
C GLN A 97 -0.13 18.34 -16.79
N SER A 98 1.15 18.00 -16.93
CA SER A 98 1.54 16.81 -17.70
C SER A 98 1.80 15.67 -16.72
N GLY A 99 1.18 14.51 -16.93
CA GLY A 99 1.53 13.26 -16.23
C GLY A 99 2.94 12.76 -16.54
N ALA A 100 3.86 13.65 -16.92
CA ALA A 100 5.25 13.39 -17.19
C ALA A 100 6.03 13.33 -15.88
N VAL A 101 6.97 12.38 -15.83
CA VAL A 101 7.97 12.27 -14.77
C VAL A 101 8.61 13.64 -14.57
N GLY A 102 8.47 14.20 -13.36
CA GLY A 102 8.87 15.57 -13.09
C GLY A 102 10.32 15.82 -13.52
N THR A 103 10.53 16.76 -14.43
CA THR A 103 11.87 17.11 -14.93
C THR A 103 12.61 17.88 -13.84
N GLY A 104 13.78 17.40 -13.41
CA GLY A 104 14.60 18.09 -12.40
C GLY A 104 15.50 17.15 -11.59
N PRO A 105 16.30 17.68 -10.66
CA PRO A 105 17.21 16.90 -9.81
C PRO A 105 16.51 15.76 -9.06
N ILE A 106 15.24 15.96 -8.66
CA ILE A 106 14.45 14.93 -7.99
C ILE A 106 14.22 13.68 -8.84
N ALA A 107 14.23 13.80 -10.18
CA ALA A 107 14.08 12.67 -11.09
C ALA A 107 15.24 11.67 -10.94
N LEU A 108 16.46 12.17 -10.73
CA LEU A 108 17.63 11.34 -10.47
C LEU A 108 17.43 10.53 -9.19
N LEU A 109 17.02 11.19 -8.11
CA LEU A 109 16.75 10.53 -6.83
C LEU A 109 15.66 9.46 -6.98
N ASN A 110 14.56 9.78 -7.67
CA ASN A 110 13.48 8.83 -7.94
C ASN A 110 13.96 7.63 -8.77
N GLY A 111 14.85 7.85 -9.74
CA GLY A 111 15.49 6.77 -10.51
C GLY A 111 16.28 5.82 -9.61
N VAL A 112 17.10 6.35 -8.70
CA VAL A 112 17.88 5.54 -7.75
C VAL A 112 16.97 4.78 -6.78
N LEU A 113 15.90 5.42 -6.31
CA LEU A 113 14.94 4.80 -5.40
C LEU A 113 14.22 3.62 -6.06
N ARG A 114 13.88 3.71 -7.34
CA ARG A 114 13.29 2.59 -8.10
C ARG A 114 14.19 1.36 -8.14
N ILE A 115 15.52 1.54 -8.15
CA ILE A 115 16.47 0.41 -8.06
C ILE A 115 16.34 -0.27 -6.69
N THR A 116 16.27 0.54 -5.62
CA THR A 116 16.08 0.05 -4.25
C THR A 116 14.76 -0.71 -4.12
N ASP A 117 13.67 -0.15 -4.66
CA ASP A 117 12.35 -0.78 -4.66
C ASP A 117 12.37 -2.15 -5.35
N GLY A 118 12.96 -2.24 -6.55
CA GLY A 118 13.04 -3.51 -7.29
C GLY A 118 13.91 -4.57 -6.60
N GLU A 119 14.94 -4.18 -5.85
CA GLU A 119 15.72 -5.12 -5.01
C GLU A 119 14.93 -5.61 -3.81
N LEU A 120 14.25 -4.69 -3.11
CA LEU A 120 13.41 -5.05 -1.97
C LEU A 120 12.26 -5.93 -2.41
N GLU A 121 11.65 -5.65 -3.57
CA GLU A 121 10.61 -6.47 -4.16
C GLU A 121 11.12 -7.87 -4.49
N ARG A 122 12.28 -8.01 -5.14
CA ARG A 122 12.91 -9.32 -5.38
C ARG A 122 13.17 -10.10 -4.08
N LYS A 123 13.72 -9.45 -3.06
CA LYS A 123 13.93 -10.08 -1.74
C LYS A 123 12.62 -10.49 -1.07
N ARG A 124 11.57 -9.67 -1.20
CA ARG A 124 10.22 -9.99 -0.70
C ARG A 124 9.63 -11.17 -1.46
N ALA A 125 9.75 -11.20 -2.78
CA ALA A 125 9.25 -12.31 -3.60
C ALA A 125 9.89 -13.64 -3.20
N LEU A 126 11.22 -13.68 -3.03
CA LEU A 126 11.92 -14.87 -2.54
C LEU A 126 11.51 -15.29 -1.12
N SER A 127 11.29 -14.31 -0.22
CA SER A 127 10.86 -14.58 1.15
C SER A 127 9.44 -15.15 1.23
N ARG A 128 8.55 -14.76 0.30
CA ARG A 128 7.16 -15.21 0.29
C ARG A 128 7.02 -16.69 -0.08
N LEU A 129 7.92 -17.21 -0.91
CA LEU A 129 7.97 -18.62 -1.28
C LEU A 129 8.77 -19.47 -0.30
N SER A 130 9.56 -18.87 0.61
CA SER A 130 10.39 -19.61 1.56
C SER A 130 9.70 -19.92 2.88
N HIS A 131 8.63 -19.21 3.23
CA HIS A 131 7.90 -19.40 4.47
C HIS A 131 6.62 -20.20 4.22
N ASN A 132 6.51 -21.36 4.86
CA ASN A 132 5.28 -22.15 4.86
C ASN A 132 4.28 -21.61 5.91
N ASP A 133 3.98 -20.31 5.81
CA ASP A 133 3.13 -19.59 6.75
C ASP A 133 1.67 -20.06 6.72
N LEU A 134 1.30 -20.85 5.70
CA LEU A 134 -0.02 -21.45 5.50
C LEU A 134 -0.03 -22.98 5.75
N ALA A 135 1.07 -23.57 6.24
CA ALA A 135 1.16 -25.00 6.55
C ALA A 135 -0.05 -25.48 7.36
N GLY A 136 -0.60 -26.64 6.99
CA GLY A 136 -1.73 -27.27 7.67
C GLY A 136 -3.12 -26.69 7.35
N LEU A 137 -3.19 -25.66 6.50
CA LEU A 137 -4.42 -25.21 5.87
C LEU A 137 -4.56 -25.88 4.49
N SER A 138 -5.78 -25.86 3.96
CA SER A 138 -6.13 -26.37 2.62
C SER A 138 -6.80 -25.26 1.83
N PHE A 139 -6.47 -25.12 0.54
CA PHE A 139 -7.16 -24.14 -0.30
C PHE A 139 -8.66 -24.46 -0.34
N GLU A 140 -9.04 -25.68 -0.70
CA GLU A 140 -10.45 -26.08 -0.83
C GLU A 140 -11.28 -25.76 0.43
N ARG A 141 -10.73 -26.01 1.61
CA ARG A 141 -11.46 -25.82 2.88
C ARG A 141 -11.37 -24.40 3.43
N ASP A 142 -10.18 -23.80 3.37
CA ASP A 142 -9.81 -22.69 4.26
C ASP A 142 -9.70 -21.34 3.51
N HIS A 143 -9.67 -21.32 2.17
CA HIS A 143 -9.42 -20.10 1.39
C HIS A 143 -10.40 -18.96 1.69
N ALA A 144 -11.70 -19.26 1.78
CA ALA A 144 -12.76 -18.29 2.01
C ALA A 144 -12.68 -17.71 3.44
N ALA A 145 -12.55 -18.56 4.44
CA ALA A 145 -12.42 -18.16 5.84
C ALA A 145 -11.15 -17.34 6.09
N LEU A 146 -10.05 -17.71 5.44
CA LEU A 146 -8.79 -16.96 5.50
C LEU A 146 -8.94 -15.57 4.89
N ALA A 147 -9.59 -15.46 3.73
CA ALA A 147 -9.84 -14.17 3.09
C ALA A 147 -10.77 -13.28 3.91
N GLU A 148 -11.83 -13.85 4.50
CA GLU A 148 -12.73 -13.11 5.37
C GLU A 148 -12.01 -12.53 6.60
N LEU A 149 -11.19 -13.33 7.28
CA LEU A 149 -10.38 -12.86 8.41
C LEU A 149 -9.42 -11.74 7.98
N CYS A 150 -8.78 -11.89 6.82
CA CYS A 150 -7.91 -10.85 6.26
C CYS A 150 -8.68 -9.57 5.92
N CYS A 151 -9.87 -9.66 5.32
CA CYS A 151 -10.68 -8.49 4.97
C CYS A 151 -11.10 -7.68 6.20
N HIS A 152 -11.43 -8.35 7.31
CA HIS A 152 -11.77 -7.68 8.56
C HIS A 152 -10.59 -6.97 9.23
N LEU A 153 -9.35 -7.28 8.84
CA LEU A 153 -8.16 -6.56 9.30
C LEU A 153 -7.91 -5.27 8.49
N MET A 154 -8.60 -5.07 7.37
CA MET A 154 -8.44 -3.88 6.53
C MET A 154 -9.39 -2.76 6.97
N ARG A 155 -8.84 -1.55 7.08
CA ARG A 155 -9.61 -0.35 7.46
C ARG A 155 -10.40 0.23 6.28
N GLU A 156 -9.89 0.03 5.07
CA GLU A 156 -10.46 0.44 3.81
C GLU A 156 -10.36 -0.77 2.88
N PHE A 157 -11.49 -1.25 2.36
CA PHE A 157 -11.54 -2.36 1.41
C PHE A 157 -12.55 -2.02 0.33
N ASP A 158 -12.11 -2.01 -0.92
CA ASP A 158 -12.96 -1.61 -2.04
C ASP A 158 -13.56 -2.82 -2.78
N LEU A 159 -14.60 -2.55 -3.58
CA LEU A 159 -15.30 -3.60 -4.34
C LEU A 159 -14.39 -4.24 -5.40
N ALA A 160 -13.42 -3.50 -5.94
CA ALA A 160 -12.54 -4.00 -6.99
C ALA A 160 -11.55 -5.04 -6.44
N GLU A 161 -11.03 -4.83 -5.24
CA GLU A 161 -10.19 -5.79 -4.52
C GLU A 161 -10.97 -7.06 -4.17
N ALA A 162 -12.22 -6.91 -3.71
CA ALA A 162 -13.11 -8.04 -3.45
C ALA A 162 -13.38 -8.88 -4.71
N GLN A 163 -13.69 -8.22 -5.83
CA GLN A 163 -13.90 -8.90 -7.12
C GLN A 163 -12.63 -9.59 -7.62
N ARG A 164 -11.47 -8.96 -7.42
CA ARG A 164 -10.18 -9.54 -7.81
C ARG A 164 -9.85 -10.80 -7.00
N LEU A 165 -10.09 -10.77 -5.69
CA LEU A 165 -9.98 -11.97 -4.85
C LEU A 165 -10.96 -13.06 -5.27
N GLY A 166 -12.24 -12.71 -5.46
CA GLY A 166 -13.26 -13.68 -5.90
C GLY A 166 -12.92 -14.33 -7.24
N GLY A 167 -12.44 -13.54 -8.21
CA GLY A 167 -12.02 -14.04 -9.51
C GLY A 167 -10.84 -15.01 -9.43
N LEU A 168 -9.83 -14.68 -8.62
CA LEU A 168 -8.69 -15.56 -8.40
C LEU A 168 -9.09 -16.87 -7.69
N ALA A 169 -9.99 -16.82 -6.71
CA ALA A 169 -10.47 -18.02 -6.04
C ALA A 169 -11.18 -18.96 -7.03
N ALA A 170 -12.02 -18.41 -7.89
CA ALA A 170 -12.71 -19.16 -8.93
C ALA A 170 -11.73 -19.76 -9.96
N GLU A 171 -10.73 -18.98 -10.39
CA GLU A 171 -9.68 -19.45 -11.30
C GLU A 171 -8.89 -20.62 -10.70
N LEU A 172 -8.38 -20.47 -9.47
CA LEU A 172 -7.60 -21.50 -8.79
C LEU A 172 -8.44 -22.74 -8.49
N SER A 173 -9.72 -22.57 -8.15
CA SER A 173 -10.63 -23.69 -7.94
C SER A 173 -10.79 -24.55 -9.20
N GLY A 174 -10.81 -23.95 -10.39
CA GLY A 174 -10.97 -24.64 -11.67
C GLY A 174 -9.68 -25.20 -12.28
N ARG A 175 -8.53 -25.00 -11.64
CA ARG A 175 -7.21 -25.48 -12.10
C ARG A 175 -6.95 -26.90 -11.59
N ASP A 176 -7.01 -27.90 -12.45
CA ASP A 176 -6.70 -29.31 -12.08
C ASP A 176 -5.21 -29.64 -12.16
N ASP A 177 -4.42 -28.77 -12.77
CA ASP A 177 -2.97 -28.89 -12.94
C ASP A 177 -2.17 -28.47 -11.69
N LEU A 178 -2.83 -27.88 -10.69
CA LEU A 178 -2.22 -27.42 -9.44
C LEU A 178 -2.63 -28.28 -8.25
N THR A 179 -1.69 -28.54 -7.34
CA THR A 179 -2.03 -29.16 -6.06
C THR A 179 -2.79 -28.19 -5.16
N ASP A 180 -3.52 -28.70 -4.17
CA ASP A 180 -4.22 -27.86 -3.17
C ASP A 180 -3.25 -26.91 -2.44
N ALA A 181 -2.02 -27.37 -2.19
CA ALA A 181 -0.95 -26.57 -1.61
C ALA A 181 -0.50 -25.43 -2.56
N ASP A 182 -0.32 -25.73 -3.86
CA ASP A 182 0.06 -24.70 -4.84
C ASP A 182 -1.03 -23.64 -5.00
N LYS A 183 -2.31 -24.06 -5.01
CA LYS A 183 -3.46 -23.14 -5.01
C LYS A 183 -3.45 -22.25 -3.77
N LEU A 184 -3.19 -22.85 -2.60
CA LEU A 184 -3.11 -22.12 -1.34
C LEU A 184 -1.95 -21.13 -1.31
N ASP A 185 -0.80 -21.48 -1.88
CA ASP A 185 0.35 -20.60 -1.99
C ASP A 185 0.06 -19.43 -2.93
N CYS A 186 -0.52 -19.67 -4.11
CA CYS A 186 -0.96 -18.62 -5.03
C CYS A 186 -1.98 -17.68 -4.37
N TRP A 187 -2.95 -18.23 -3.64
CA TRP A 187 -3.92 -17.47 -2.86
C TRP A 187 -3.26 -16.63 -1.76
N GLY A 188 -2.33 -17.23 -1.02
CA GLY A 188 -1.57 -16.61 0.06
C GLY A 188 -0.72 -15.43 -0.41
N LEU A 189 -0.14 -15.51 -1.61
CA LEU A 189 0.63 -14.42 -2.20
C LEU A 189 -0.23 -13.18 -2.47
N GLU A 190 -1.47 -13.38 -2.93
CA GLU A 190 -2.40 -12.30 -3.22
C GLU A 190 -3.01 -11.70 -1.95
N LEU A 191 -3.32 -12.52 -0.95
CA LEU A 191 -3.69 -12.02 0.38
C LEU A 191 -2.55 -11.24 1.03
N THR A 192 -1.30 -11.71 0.90
CA THR A 192 -0.12 -10.99 1.43
C THR A 192 0.06 -9.63 0.77
N ARG A 193 -0.34 -9.47 -0.50
CA ARG A 193 -0.34 -8.16 -1.17
C ARG A 193 -1.34 -7.20 -0.52
N LEU A 194 -2.51 -7.69 -0.11
CA LEU A 194 -3.59 -6.87 0.44
C LEU A 194 -3.36 -6.52 1.92
N VAL A 195 -3.09 -7.52 2.77
CA VAL A 195 -3.03 -7.33 4.23
C VAL A 195 -1.63 -7.34 4.81
N GLY A 196 -0.64 -7.75 4.03
CA GLY A 196 0.74 -7.93 4.49
C GLY A 196 0.99 -9.25 5.21
N GLU A 197 2.28 -9.59 5.32
CA GLU A 197 2.77 -10.90 5.81
C GLU A 197 2.45 -11.18 7.29
N ARG A 198 2.34 -10.13 8.11
CA ARG A 198 2.00 -10.30 9.54
C ARG A 198 0.53 -10.64 9.75
N ALA A 199 -0.36 -9.97 8.99
CA ALA A 199 -1.79 -10.18 9.08
C ALA A 199 -2.17 -11.59 8.63
N ILE A 200 -1.66 -12.04 7.48
CA ILE A 200 -1.92 -13.40 6.98
C ILE A 200 -1.42 -14.47 7.96
N ARG A 201 -0.24 -14.30 8.57
CA ARG A 201 0.26 -15.22 9.60
C ARG A 201 -0.66 -15.30 10.81
N GLN A 202 -1.17 -14.17 11.28
CA GLN A 202 -2.08 -14.15 12.43
C GLN A 202 -3.43 -14.78 12.09
N ALA A 203 -3.98 -14.48 10.90
CA ALA A 203 -5.21 -15.09 10.41
C ALA A 203 -5.07 -16.62 10.25
N ALA A 204 -3.97 -17.08 9.63
CA ALA A 204 -3.69 -18.49 9.44
C ALA A 204 -3.54 -19.23 10.77
N ARG A 205 -2.83 -18.66 11.76
CA ARG A 205 -2.74 -19.23 13.12
C ARG A 205 -4.12 -19.37 13.75
N ARG A 206 -4.94 -18.31 13.70
CA ARG A 206 -6.29 -18.33 14.27
C ARG A 206 -7.20 -19.36 13.61
N LEU A 207 -7.04 -19.61 12.31
CA LEU A 207 -7.82 -20.59 11.59
C LEU A 207 -7.41 -22.03 11.94
N ARG A 208 -6.10 -22.28 12.15
CA ARG A 208 -5.61 -23.59 12.63
C ARG A 208 -6.10 -23.93 14.03
N ASP A 209 -6.15 -22.93 14.90
CA ASP A 209 -6.52 -23.11 16.32
C ASP A 209 -8.04 -23.30 16.49
N ARG A 210 -8.84 -23.18 15.42
CA ARG A 210 -10.28 -23.33 15.46
C ARG A 210 -10.65 -24.81 15.64
N PRO A 211 -11.48 -25.18 16.63
CA PRO A 211 -11.98 -26.54 16.75
C PRO A 211 -12.71 -26.93 15.46
N ARG A 212 -12.35 -28.08 14.88
CA ARG A 212 -13.03 -28.61 13.70
C ARG A 212 -14.45 -28.98 14.11
N GLU A 213 -15.46 -28.37 13.50
CA GLU A 213 -16.81 -28.91 13.56
C GLU A 213 -16.81 -30.23 12.79
N GLU A 214 -16.82 -31.35 13.53
CA GLU A 214 -17.22 -32.63 12.96
C GLU A 214 -18.64 -32.46 12.39
N PRO A 215 -18.94 -33.03 11.21
CA PRO A 215 -20.29 -33.01 10.67
C PRO A 215 -21.25 -33.52 11.73
N ARG A 216 -22.12 -32.66 12.24
CA ARG A 216 -23.18 -33.05 13.18
C ARG A 216 -23.96 -34.17 12.49
N PRO A 217 -23.99 -35.41 13.02
CA PRO A 217 -24.73 -36.49 12.38
C PRO A 217 -26.17 -36.02 12.20
N ALA A 218 -26.66 -36.15 10.96
CA ALA A 218 -28.01 -35.77 10.60
C ALA A 218 -28.97 -36.42 11.62
N ALA A 219 -29.74 -35.58 12.31
CA ALA A 219 -30.78 -36.06 13.20
C ALA A 219 -31.68 -37.03 12.41
N PRO A 220 -32.03 -38.20 12.97
CA PRO A 220 -32.86 -39.15 12.26
C PRO A 220 -34.20 -38.50 11.91
N ASP A 221 -34.55 -38.62 10.63
CA ASP A 221 -35.81 -38.22 10.00
C ASP A 221 -37.00 -38.56 10.91
N GLU A 222 -37.58 -37.56 11.56
CA GLU A 222 -38.87 -37.71 12.24
C GLU A 222 -39.92 -37.95 11.17
N ARG A 223 -40.23 -39.24 10.96
CA ARG A 223 -41.36 -39.67 10.14
C ARG A 223 -42.63 -38.91 10.56
N PRO A 224 -43.42 -38.39 9.60
CA PRO A 224 -44.68 -37.73 9.90
C PRO A 224 -45.62 -38.70 10.64
N THR A 225 -45.95 -38.39 11.90
CA THR A 225 -47.05 -39.05 12.59
C THR A 225 -48.37 -38.71 11.89
N ALA A 226 -49.19 -39.76 11.75
CA ALA A 226 -50.50 -39.84 11.10
C ALA A 226 -51.50 -38.70 11.46
N PRO A 227 -52.53 -38.46 10.61
CA PRO A 227 -53.37 -37.27 10.69
C PRO A 227 -54.31 -37.30 11.90
N VAL A 228 -54.43 -36.15 12.55
CA VAL A 228 -55.42 -35.88 13.61
C VAL A 228 -56.83 -35.85 12.97
N PRO A 229 -57.83 -36.61 13.48
CA PRO A 229 -59.20 -36.51 13.00
C PRO A 229 -59.88 -35.23 13.50
N ASP A 230 -60.64 -34.62 12.58
CA ASP A 230 -61.43 -33.42 12.75
C ASP A 230 -62.40 -33.48 13.94
N ALA A 231 -62.38 -32.45 14.79
CA ALA A 231 -63.48 -32.11 15.68
C ALA A 231 -63.98 -30.70 15.31
N GLU A 232 -65.12 -30.72 14.63
CA GLU A 232 -66.01 -29.62 14.26
C GLU A 232 -66.41 -28.76 15.47
N TYR A 233 -66.27 -27.43 15.40
CA TYR A 233 -67.22 -26.50 16.02
C TYR A 233 -67.27 -25.15 15.29
N ALA A 234 -68.38 -24.99 14.57
CA ALA A 234 -69.22 -23.81 14.31
C ALA A 234 -68.62 -22.43 13.92
N ALA A 235 -69.21 -21.89 12.85
CA ALA A 235 -69.19 -20.53 12.29
C ALA A 235 -69.35 -19.40 13.34
N ASP A 236 -68.92 -18.15 13.17
CA ASP A 236 -69.09 -17.17 12.05
C ASP A 236 -68.39 -15.83 12.48
N PRO A 237 -68.33 -14.70 11.72
CA PRO A 237 -67.96 -14.42 10.33
C PRO A 237 -66.67 -13.55 10.19
N ALA A 238 -66.11 -13.50 8.99
CA ALA A 238 -65.11 -12.50 8.57
C ALA A 238 -65.72 -11.11 8.31
N PRO A 239 -64.97 -10.01 8.52
CA PRO A 239 -64.49 -9.21 7.37
C PRO A 239 -63.14 -8.50 7.68
N ALA A 240 -62.35 -7.91 6.79
CA ALA A 240 -62.23 -7.80 5.34
C ALA A 240 -60.79 -7.30 5.11
N ARG A 241 -60.11 -7.77 4.06
CA ARG A 241 -58.81 -7.21 3.64
C ARG A 241 -59.02 -5.85 2.95
N PRO A 242 -58.21 -4.82 3.23
CA PRO A 242 -58.06 -3.71 2.30
C PRO A 242 -57.02 -4.02 1.21
N PRO A 243 -57.12 -3.35 0.05
CA PRO A 243 -56.64 -3.87 -1.22
C PRO A 243 -55.25 -3.35 -1.61
N THR A 244 -54.59 -4.13 -2.47
CA THR A 244 -53.43 -3.74 -3.26
C THR A 244 -53.77 -2.53 -4.14
N ALA A 245 -53.22 -1.36 -3.82
CA ALA A 245 -53.24 -0.19 -4.70
C ALA A 245 -51.89 -0.07 -5.44
N LYS A 246 -51.93 -0.34 -6.75
CA LYS A 246 -50.96 0.20 -7.72
C LYS A 246 -51.38 1.63 -8.08
N THR A 247 -50.51 2.59 -7.81
CA THR A 247 -50.44 3.93 -8.43
C THR A 247 -48.95 4.24 -8.52
N SER A 248 -48.28 4.17 -9.67
CA SER A 248 -48.41 4.93 -10.92
C SER A 248 -48.30 6.45 -10.74
N ARG A 249 -47.45 7.04 -11.61
CA ARG A 249 -47.27 8.47 -11.95
C ARG A 249 -46.35 9.26 -11.01
N LEU A 250 -45.50 10.21 -11.45
CA LEU A 250 -44.95 10.68 -12.72
C LEU A 250 -44.02 11.86 -12.35
N ALA A 251 -43.24 12.33 -13.33
CA ALA A 251 -42.52 13.61 -13.41
C ALA A 251 -41.15 13.65 -12.71
N ALA A 252 -40.01 13.83 -13.39
CA ALA A 252 -39.62 14.72 -14.49
C ALA A 252 -39.57 16.22 -14.10
N SER A 253 -38.35 16.68 -13.80
CA SER A 253 -37.84 18.05 -13.90
C SER A 253 -36.32 17.90 -13.80
N SER A 254 -35.54 17.91 -14.89
CA SER A 254 -35.22 18.99 -15.83
C SER A 254 -34.45 20.16 -15.18
N ASN A 255 -33.29 20.40 -15.81
CA ASN A 255 -32.50 21.63 -15.90
C ASN A 255 -31.45 21.98 -14.83
N GLY A 256 -30.20 21.91 -15.28
CA GLY A 256 -29.05 22.58 -14.69
C GLY A 256 -27.78 22.47 -15.54
N ARG A 257 -27.88 22.51 -16.88
CA ARG A 257 -26.72 22.56 -17.79
C ARG A 257 -26.39 24.02 -18.08
N THR A 258 -25.48 24.59 -17.30
CA THR A 258 -24.89 25.90 -17.60
C THR A 258 -23.74 25.74 -18.58
N GLU A 259 -23.97 26.25 -19.79
CA GLU A 259 -22.97 26.52 -20.82
C GLU A 259 -21.92 27.51 -20.31
N ARG A 260 -20.64 27.21 -20.57
CA ARG A 260 -19.54 28.16 -20.38
C ARG A 260 -19.25 28.83 -21.73
N LYS A 261 -19.77 30.05 -21.89
CA LYS A 261 -19.32 30.99 -22.93
C LYS A 261 -17.85 31.37 -22.64
N SER A 262 -16.99 31.21 -23.63
CA SER A 262 -15.64 31.76 -23.67
C SER A 262 -15.62 32.83 -24.74
N PHE A 263 -15.45 34.08 -24.33
CA PHE A 263 -14.96 35.19 -25.13
C PHE A 263 -14.21 36.12 -24.19
N SER A 264 -12.90 36.26 -24.41
CA SER A 264 -12.27 37.54 -24.75
C SER A 264 -10.74 37.43 -24.70
N ASP A 265 -10.13 37.80 -25.82
CA ASP A 265 -8.73 38.20 -25.97
C ASP A 265 -8.46 39.56 -25.28
N VAL A 266 -7.27 39.72 -24.69
CA VAL A 266 -6.32 40.86 -24.83
C VAL A 266 -4.92 40.33 -24.53
#